data_AF-A0AAU3UND0-F1
#
_entry.id   AF-A0AAU3UND0-F1
#
_cell.length_a   1.000
_cell.length_b   1.000
_cell.length_c   1.000
_cell.angle_alpha   90.00
_cell.angle_beta   90.00
_cell.angle_gamma   90.00
#
_symmetry.space_group_name_H-M   'P 1'
#
loop_
_entity.id
_entity.type
_entity.pdbx_description
1 polymer ?
#
loop_
_entity_poly.entity_id
_entity_poly.type
_entity_poly.pdbx_seq_one_letter_code
_entity_poly.pdbx_strand_id
1 'polypeptide(L)'
;MSMPLIAIHDIGRFAALAFEQPAQFLGRSPVLAGDTPTPTEIAETLARRAGLTPRTMQGLVEQIRAFDEQVGKMFAFFNSRPAPAIDVAALRAELPGLLDLDDWAAATGWQL
;
A
#
# COMPACT_ATOMS: atom_id res chain seq x y z
N MET A 1 -7.17 -3.33 11.00
CA MET A 1 -6.06 -2.38 10.77
C MET A 1 -5.95 -2.16 9.28
N SER A 2 -5.84 -0.91 8.84
CA SER A 2 -5.56 -0.57 7.46
C SER A 2 -4.09 -0.83 7.12
N MET A 3 -3.83 -1.17 5.87
CA MET A 3 -2.49 -1.39 5.33
C MET A 3 -2.24 -0.34 4.26
N PRO A 4 -1.35 0.64 4.50
CA PRO A 4 -0.96 1.58 3.47
C PRO A 4 -0.30 0.86 2.30
N LEU A 5 -0.84 1.06 1.10
CA LEU A 5 -0.32 0.51 -0.15
C LEU A 5 0.06 1.66 -1.08
N ILE A 6 1.14 1.49 -1.85
CA ILE A 6 1.58 2.43 -2.87
C ILE A 6 2.03 1.66 -4.11
N ALA A 7 1.57 2.07 -5.28
CA ALA A 7 2.09 1.54 -6.53
C ALA A 7 3.55 2.00 -6.72
N ILE A 8 4.44 1.07 -7.11
CA ILE A 8 5.85 1.41 -7.38
C ILE A 8 5.97 2.51 -8.45
N HIS A 9 5.06 2.50 -9.44
CA HIS A 9 4.98 3.54 -10.46
C HIS A 9 4.78 4.94 -9.85
N ASP A 10 3.91 5.06 -8.84
CA ASP A 10 3.61 6.34 -8.20
C ASP A 10 4.73 6.83 -7.28
N ILE A 11 5.58 5.93 -6.75
CA ILE A 11 6.83 6.33 -6.09
C ILE A 11 7.72 7.09 -7.08
N GLY A 12 7.86 6.58 -8.30
CA GLY A 12 8.62 7.24 -9.37
C GLY A 12 8.03 8.60 -9.75
N ARG A 13 6.69 8.71 -9.80
CA ARG A 13 5.99 9.97 -10.08
C ARG A 13 6.18 11.00 -8.97
N PHE A 14 6.11 10.59 -7.69
CA PHE A 14 6.44 11.47 -6.57
C PHE A 14 7.90 11.90 -6.58
N ALA A 15 8.83 11.00 -6.94
CA ALA A 15 10.24 11.36 -7.07
C ALA A 15 10.44 12.42 -8.17
N ALA A 16 9.83 12.23 -9.34
CA ALA A 16 9.85 13.22 -10.42
C ALA A 16 9.28 14.58 -9.96
N LEU A 17 8.12 14.57 -9.30
CA LEU A 17 7.47 15.76 -8.73
C LEU A 17 8.39 16.50 -7.75
N ALA A 18 9.10 15.76 -6.89
CA ALA A 18 10.04 16.33 -5.93
C ALA A 18 11.23 17.02 -6.60
N PHE A 19 11.73 16.48 -7.72
CA PHE A 19 12.79 17.10 -8.51
C PHE A 19 12.32 18.32 -9.29
N GLU A 20 11.08 18.31 -9.80
CA GLU A 20 10.47 19.44 -10.51
C GLU A 20 10.12 20.61 -9.58
N GLN A 21 9.78 20.31 -8.32
CA GLN A 21 9.30 21.31 -7.36
C GLN A 21 10.15 21.32 -6.07
N PRO A 22 11.47 21.54 -6.14
CA PRO A 22 12.37 21.37 -4.99
C PRO A 22 12.01 22.27 -3.80
N ALA A 23 11.51 23.48 -4.05
CA ALA A 23 11.06 24.40 -2.99
C ALA A 23 9.92 23.81 -2.13
N GLN A 24 9.12 22.90 -2.67
CA GLN A 24 8.03 22.25 -1.95
C GLN A 24 8.44 20.96 -1.25
N PHE A 25 9.54 20.31 -1.65
CA PHE A 25 9.91 18.96 -1.21
C PHE A 25 11.21 18.88 -0.40
N LEU A 26 12.12 19.86 -0.54
CA LEU A 26 13.36 19.88 0.24
C LEU A 26 13.08 19.88 1.75
N GLY A 27 13.73 18.96 2.47
CA GLY A 27 13.58 18.78 3.92
C GLY A 27 12.31 18.05 4.36
N ARG A 28 11.42 17.65 3.44
CA ARG A 28 10.27 16.79 3.75
C ARG A 28 10.64 15.31 3.68
N SER A 29 9.88 14.50 4.39
CA SER A 29 9.94 13.03 4.30
C SER A 29 8.50 12.48 4.34
N PRO A 30 7.71 12.65 3.26
CA PRO A 30 6.32 12.23 3.24
C PRO A 30 6.22 10.70 3.28
N VAL A 31 5.28 10.20 4.06
CA VAL A 31 4.86 8.80 3.99
C VAL A 31 3.88 8.68 2.81
N LEU A 32 4.18 7.80 1.87
CA LEU A 32 3.40 7.66 0.64
C LEU A 32 2.40 6.49 0.75
N ALA A 33 1.16 6.72 0.33
CA ALA A 33 0.14 5.71 0.13
C ALA A 33 -0.84 6.18 -0.95
N GLY A 34 -1.19 5.29 -1.89
CA GLY A 34 -2.28 5.48 -2.84
C GLY A 34 -3.61 4.94 -2.33
N ASP A 35 -3.56 4.01 -1.37
CA ASP A 35 -4.72 3.46 -0.69
C ASP A 35 -4.35 2.97 0.72
N THR A 36 -5.34 2.78 1.59
CA THR A 36 -5.16 2.23 2.94
C THR A 36 -6.19 1.14 3.29
N PRO A 37 -6.33 0.08 2.47
CA PRO A 37 -7.35 -0.94 2.68
C PRO A 37 -6.99 -1.86 3.85
N THR A 38 -8.00 -2.47 4.46
CA THR A 38 -7.86 -3.61 5.36
C THR A 38 -7.52 -4.88 4.58
N PRO A 39 -6.95 -5.92 5.22
CA PRO A 39 -6.72 -7.21 4.57
C PRO A 39 -7.97 -7.83 3.92
N THR A 40 -9.16 -7.57 4.47
CA THR A 40 -10.43 -8.01 3.89
C THR A 40 -10.73 -7.27 2.59
N GLU A 41 -10.62 -5.94 2.58
CA GLU A 41 -10.83 -5.13 1.36
C GLU A 41 -9.82 -5.47 0.26
N ILE A 42 -8.56 -5.80 0.63
CA ILE A 42 -7.56 -6.30 -0.32
C ILE A 42 -8.04 -7.61 -0.96
N ALA A 43 -8.43 -8.58 -0.13
CA ALA A 43 -8.92 -9.87 -0.62
C ALA A 43 -10.15 -9.72 -1.52
N GLU A 44 -11.10 -8.86 -1.13
CA GLU A 44 -12.29 -8.55 -1.94
C GLU A 44 -11.95 -7.92 -3.28
N THR A 45 -11.07 -6.92 -3.31
CA THR A 45 -10.67 -6.25 -4.55
C THR A 45 -9.99 -7.20 -5.52
N LEU A 46 -9.04 -8.00 -5.03
CA LEU A 46 -8.35 -8.99 -5.86
C LEU A 46 -9.30 -10.11 -6.32
N ALA A 47 -10.16 -10.62 -5.43
CA ALA A 47 -11.09 -11.70 -5.75
C ALA A 47 -12.14 -11.27 -6.79
N ARG A 48 -12.68 -10.05 -6.70
CA ARG A 48 -13.60 -9.50 -7.72
C ARG A 48 -12.97 -9.54 -9.11
N ARG A 49 -11.70 -9.16 -9.25
CA ARG A 49 -10.99 -9.16 -10.53
C ARG A 49 -10.66 -10.57 -11.03
N ALA A 50 -10.35 -11.48 -10.12
CA ALA A 50 -10.08 -12.88 -10.45
C ALA A 50 -11.36 -13.72 -10.67
N GLY A 51 -12.55 -13.20 -10.41
CA GLY A 51 -13.80 -13.96 -10.45
C GLY A 51 -13.90 -15.03 -9.34
N LEU A 52 -13.26 -14.79 -8.20
CA LEU A 52 -13.16 -15.74 -7.08
C LEU A 52 -13.95 -15.26 -5.86
N THR A 53 -14.18 -16.17 -4.92
CA THR A 53 -14.70 -15.83 -3.59
C THR A 53 -13.54 -15.42 -2.68
N PRO A 54 -13.54 -14.21 -2.09
CA PRO A 54 -12.46 -13.77 -1.22
C PRO A 54 -12.43 -14.58 0.08
N ARG A 55 -11.22 -14.84 0.58
CA ARG A 55 -11.00 -15.40 1.91
C ARG A 55 -9.81 -14.74 2.56
N THR A 56 -10.01 -14.24 3.78
CA THR A 56 -8.94 -13.71 4.62
C THR A 56 -8.74 -14.66 5.80
N MET A 57 -7.48 -14.94 6.14
CA MET A 57 -7.12 -15.71 7.33
C MET A 57 -6.09 -14.92 8.13
N GLN A 58 -6.28 -14.83 9.45
CA GLN A 58 -5.24 -14.31 10.32
C GLN A 58 -4.20 -15.41 10.56
N GLY A 59 -2.98 -15.20 10.07
CA GLY A 59 -1.85 -16.08 10.33
C GLY A 59 -1.16 -15.74 11.66
N LEU A 60 -0.53 -16.75 12.29
CA LEU A 60 0.33 -16.52 13.44
C LEU A 60 1.69 -15.98 12.97
N VAL A 61 2.20 -14.93 13.61
CA VAL A 61 3.49 -14.31 13.24
C VAL A 61 4.64 -15.33 13.38
N GLU A 62 4.53 -16.27 14.30
CA GLU A 62 5.47 -17.36 14.52
C GLU A 62 5.54 -18.30 13.30
N GLN A 63 4.40 -18.57 12.66
CA GLN A 63 4.35 -19.39 11.45
C GLN A 63 5.00 -18.65 10.27
N ILE A 64 4.76 -17.35 10.13
CA ILE A 64 5.41 -16.50 9.13
C ILE A 64 6.91 -16.46 9.37
N ARG A 65 7.34 -16.28 10.62
CA ARG A 65 8.76 -16.24 11.02
C ARG A 65 9.49 -17.55 10.76
N ALA A 66 8.81 -18.69 10.93
CA ALA A 66 9.37 -20.00 10.62
C ALA A 66 9.64 -20.18 9.12
N PHE A 67 8.89 -19.49 8.26
CA PHE A 67 9.11 -19.46 6.81
C PHE A 67 10.16 -18.41 6.41
N ASP A 68 10.02 -17.18 6.89
CA ASP A 68 10.97 -16.08 6.68
C ASP A 68 11.06 -15.18 7.92
N GLU A 69 12.26 -15.14 8.52
CA GLU A 69 12.48 -14.42 9.76
C GLU A 69 12.26 -12.91 9.62
N GLN A 70 12.63 -12.31 8.50
CA GLN A 70 12.54 -10.86 8.28
C GLN A 70 11.10 -10.45 8.03
N VAL A 71 10.35 -11.24 7.26
CA VAL A 71 8.91 -11.03 7.06
C VAL A 71 8.17 -11.20 8.39
N GLY A 72 8.54 -12.20 9.20
CA GLY A 72 8.00 -12.37 10.54
C GLY A 72 8.27 -11.17 11.46
N LYS A 73 9.48 -10.60 11.42
CA LYS A 73 9.82 -9.36 12.16
C LYS A 73 9.00 -8.16 11.68
N MET A 74 8.81 -8.02 10.37
CA MET A 74 8.02 -6.94 9.78
C MET A 74 6.55 -7.00 10.24
N PHE A 75 5.90 -8.17 10.19
CA PHE A 75 4.52 -8.32 10.69
C PHE A 75 4.41 -8.15 12.21
N ALA A 76 5.40 -8.63 12.98
CA ALA A 76 5.46 -8.35 14.43
C ALA A 76 5.49 -6.84 14.70
N PHE A 77 6.30 -6.10 13.93
CA PHE A 77 6.40 -4.65 14.02
C PHE A 77 5.04 -3.99 13.71
N PHE A 78 4.40 -4.32 12.58
CA PHE A 78 3.09 -3.77 12.21
C PHE A 78 2.01 -4.02 13.28
N ASN A 79 1.98 -5.22 13.86
CA ASN A 79 1.03 -5.56 14.92
C ASN A 79 1.28 -4.76 16.21
N SER A 80 2.54 -4.48 16.53
CA SER A 80 2.91 -3.70 17.73
C SER A 80 2.79 -2.18 17.54
N ARG A 81 2.86 -1.70 16.29
CA ARG A 81 2.87 -0.29 15.92
C ARG A 81 2.02 -0.07 14.68
N PRO A 82 0.72 0.20 14.85
CA PRO A 82 -0.14 0.56 13.73
C PRO A 82 0.40 1.78 13.00
N ALA A 83 0.32 1.78 11.66
CA ALA A 83 0.66 2.96 10.90
C ALA A 83 -0.24 4.13 11.33
N PRO A 84 0.30 5.35 11.48
CA PRO A 84 -0.54 6.53 11.67
C PRO A 84 -1.47 6.69 10.46
N ALA A 85 -2.61 7.37 10.66
CA ALA A 85 -3.49 7.71 9.55
C ALA A 85 -2.73 8.51 8.49
N ILE A 86 -2.79 8.06 7.24
CA ILE A 86 -2.19 8.74 6.10
C ILE A 86 -3.29 9.47 5.34
N ASP A 87 -3.07 10.76 5.07
CA ASP A 87 -4.00 11.56 4.30
C ASP A 87 -3.82 11.30 2.79
N VAL A 88 -4.41 10.20 2.33
CA VAL A 88 -4.40 9.82 0.90
C VAL A 88 -5.08 10.88 0.04
N ALA A 89 -6.06 11.63 0.57
CA ALA A 89 -6.71 12.70 -0.17
C ALA A 89 -5.75 13.86 -0.46
N ALA A 90 -4.94 14.25 0.53
CA ALA A 90 -3.88 15.23 0.33
C ALA A 90 -2.82 14.74 -0.67
N LEU A 91 -2.37 13.48 -0.56
CA LEU A 91 -1.42 12.91 -1.52
C LEU A 91 -1.98 12.88 -2.95
N ARG A 92 -3.27 12.58 -3.12
CA ARG A 92 -3.95 12.61 -4.42
C ARG A 92 -4.13 14.02 -4.96
N ALA A 93 -4.24 15.02 -4.09
CA ALA A 93 -4.23 16.43 -4.49
C ALA A 93 -2.83 16.86 -4.97
N GLU A 94 -1.75 16.38 -4.34
CA GLU A 94 -0.38 16.61 -4.79
C GLU A 94 -0.04 15.86 -6.10
N LEU A 95 -0.51 14.62 -6.24
CA LEU A 95 -0.32 13.79 -7.43
C LEU A 95 -1.67 13.29 -7.97
N PRO A 96 -2.34 14.06 -8.85
CA PRO A 96 -3.57 13.62 -9.49
C PRO A 96 -3.37 12.30 -10.26
N GLY A 97 -4.33 11.38 -10.12
CA GLY A 97 -4.24 10.03 -10.69
C GLY A 97 -3.29 9.09 -9.91
N LEU A 98 -3.03 9.36 -8.63
CA LEU A 98 -2.45 8.41 -7.69
C LEU A 98 -3.33 7.15 -7.59
N LEU A 99 -2.77 5.99 -7.89
CA LEU A 99 -3.51 4.74 -8.02
C LEU A 99 -3.93 4.21 -6.65
N ASP A 100 -5.21 3.86 -6.51
CA ASP A 100 -5.64 2.97 -5.44
C ASP A 100 -5.38 1.50 -5.82
N LEU A 101 -5.76 0.54 -4.95
CA LEU A 101 -5.51 -0.88 -5.23
C LEU A 101 -6.26 -1.39 -6.47
N ASP A 102 -7.48 -0.91 -6.72
CA ASP A 102 -8.29 -1.37 -7.84
C ASP A 102 -7.77 -0.79 -9.16
N ASP A 103 -7.44 0.50 -9.18
CA ASP A 103 -6.82 1.19 -10.31
C ASP A 103 -5.46 0.58 -10.65
N TRP A 104 -4.64 0.23 -9.64
CA TRP A 104 -3.37 -0.47 -9.85
C TRP A 104 -3.58 -1.84 -10.50
N ALA A 105 -4.55 -2.62 -10.02
CA ALA A 105 -4.84 -3.95 -10.56
C ALA A 105 -5.35 -3.86 -12.01
N ALA A 106 -6.14 -2.83 -12.34
CA ALA A 106 -6.54 -2.54 -13.73
C ALA A 106 -5.34 -2.16 -14.61
N ALA A 107 -4.54 -1.19 -14.17
CA ALA A 107 -3.45 -0.62 -14.95
C ALA A 107 -2.34 -1.65 -15.26
N THR A 108 -2.14 -2.61 -14.36
CA THR A 108 -1.14 -3.67 -14.53
C THR A 108 -1.67 -4.92 -15.22
N GLY A 109 -2.98 -5.00 -15.48
CA GLY A 109 -3.60 -6.22 -15.98
C GLY A 109 -3.44 -7.40 -15.01
N TRP A 110 -3.48 -7.13 -13.71
CA TRP A 110 -3.29 -8.17 -12.69
C TRP A 110 -4.34 -9.27 -12.84
N GLN A 111 -3.86 -10.52 -12.83
CA GLN A 111 -4.65 -11.75 -12.89
C GLN A 111 -3.98 -12.80 -12.00
N LEU A 112 -4.76 -13.82 -11.59
CA LEU A 112 -4.26 -14.94 -10.78
C LEU A 112 -3.53 -15.98 -11.64
#